data_AF-A0A0U5ER08-F1
#
_entry.id   AF-A0A0U5ER08-F1
#
_cell.length_a   1.000
_cell.length_b   1.000
_cell.length_c   1.000
_cell.angle_alpha   90.00
_cell.angle_beta   90.00
_cell.angle_gamma   90.00
#
_symmetry.space_group_name_H-M   'P 1'
#
loop_
_entity.id
_entity.type
_entity.pdbx_description
1 polymer ?
#
loop_
_entity_poly.entity_id
_entity_poly.type
_entity_poly.pdbx_seq_one_letter_code
_entity_poly.pdbx_strand_id
1 'polypeptide(L)'
;MTDKPKPSVPPRGPLKKRSLRQHIVRRLALVLPITVLMIVLAKSGMIDTLTDRYTFRPESWFDDSALVRHLRVVVTHNGMSHDRPDCLLFVVNGNDPPNASRIDVMQKHSGTCPGPKGDLPKLFTLQVDRMNRIIQSDQGSPGTFHPLP
;
A
#
# COMPACT_ATOMS: atom_id res chain seq x y z
N MET A 1 22.05 62.02 -47.38
CA MET A 1 21.82 60.56 -47.46
C MET A 1 22.49 59.99 -46.22
N THR A 2 21.80 59.43 -45.23
CA THR A 2 20.91 58.26 -45.33
C THR A 2 20.00 58.17 -44.10
N ASP A 3 18.69 58.14 -44.32
CA ASP A 3 17.66 57.75 -43.34
C ASP A 3 17.72 56.23 -43.11
N LYS A 4 17.75 55.77 -41.85
CA LYS A 4 17.62 54.34 -41.51
C LYS A 4 16.15 54.04 -41.18
N PRO A 5 15.51 53.03 -41.80
CA PRO A 5 14.12 52.71 -41.51
C PRO A 5 13.97 52.03 -40.14
N LYS A 6 12.97 52.49 -39.35
CA LYS A 6 12.56 51.86 -38.09
C LYS A 6 12.01 50.44 -38.36
N PRO A 7 12.37 49.43 -37.55
CA PRO A 7 11.78 48.09 -37.66
C PRO A 7 10.30 48.14 -37.25
N SER A 8 9.42 47.74 -38.16
CA SER A 8 8.00 47.53 -37.89
C SER A 8 7.82 46.27 -37.04
N VAL A 9 7.40 46.46 -35.79
CA VAL A 9 6.97 45.35 -34.92
C VAL A 9 5.68 44.80 -35.52
N PRO A 10 5.59 43.49 -35.85
CA PRO A 10 4.34 42.93 -36.35
C PRO A 10 3.28 43.03 -35.25
N PRO A 11 2.02 43.34 -35.59
CA PRO A 11 0.96 43.44 -34.60
C PRO A 11 0.82 42.07 -33.93
N ARG A 12 1.03 42.03 -32.60
CA ARG A 12 0.62 40.88 -31.78
C ARG A 12 -0.87 40.68 -32.02
N GLY A 13 -1.20 39.62 -32.77
CA GLY A 13 -2.58 39.22 -33.01
C GLY A 13 -3.32 39.08 -31.67
N PRO A 14 -4.64 39.27 -31.66
CA PRO A 14 -5.40 39.25 -30.43
C PRO A 14 -5.17 37.91 -29.73
N LEU A 15 -4.69 37.97 -28.48
CA LEU A 15 -4.65 36.81 -27.58
C LEU A 15 -6.06 36.25 -27.54
N LYS A 16 -6.27 35.16 -28.30
CA LYS A 16 -7.55 34.48 -28.45
C LYS A 16 -8.02 34.15 -27.04
N LYS A 17 -8.99 34.92 -26.51
CA LYS A 17 -9.56 34.69 -25.18
C LYS A 17 -10.15 33.28 -25.19
N ARG A 18 -9.42 32.33 -24.59
CA ARG A 18 -9.85 30.93 -24.51
C ARG A 18 -11.18 30.90 -23.76
N SER A 19 -12.17 30.24 -24.34
CA SER A 19 -13.48 30.15 -23.70
C SER A 19 -13.39 29.30 -22.43
N LEU A 20 -14.22 29.61 -21.42
CA LEU A 20 -14.35 28.82 -20.18
C LEU A 20 -14.49 27.31 -20.46
N ARG A 21 -15.21 26.96 -21.54
CA ARG A 21 -15.37 25.56 -21.99
C ARG A 21 -14.04 24.89 -22.33
N GLN A 22 -13.12 25.61 -22.96
CA GLN A 22 -11.82 25.09 -23.33
C GLN A 22 -10.90 24.87 -22.11
N HIS A 23 -11.05 25.70 -21.08
CA HIS A 23 -10.39 25.50 -19.79
C HIS A 23 -10.95 24.30 -19.03
N ILE A 24 -12.28 24.13 -19.03
CA ILE A 24 -12.96 23.00 -18.39
C ILE A 24 -12.56 21.68 -19.04
N VAL A 25 -12.63 21.57 -20.38
CA VAL A 25 -12.27 20.35 -21.12
C VAL A 25 -10.82 19.96 -20.88
N ARG A 26 -9.88 20.92 -20.88
CA ARG A 26 -8.47 20.64 -20.62
C ARG A 26 -8.22 20.18 -19.18
N ARG A 27 -8.91 20.77 -18.20
CA ARG A 27 -8.82 20.33 -16.80
C ARG A 27 -9.41 18.93 -16.62
N LEU A 28 -10.56 18.65 -17.22
CA LEU A 28 -11.16 17.31 -17.22
C LEU A 28 -10.25 16.27 -17.86
N ALA A 29 -9.66 16.57 -19.02
CA ALA A 29 -8.73 15.66 -19.70
C ALA A 29 -7.47 15.34 -18.88
N LEU A 30 -7.07 16.21 -17.94
CA LEU A 30 -5.95 15.95 -17.03
C LEU A 30 -6.40 15.27 -15.73
N VAL A 31 -7.50 15.74 -15.12
CA VAL A 31 -7.95 15.26 -13.81
C VAL A 31 -8.55 13.86 -13.92
N LEU A 32 -9.34 13.60 -14.96
CA LEU A 32 -10.06 12.34 -15.13
C LEU A 32 -9.12 11.10 -15.21
N PRO A 33 -8.05 11.09 -16.03
CA PRO A 33 -7.13 9.95 -16.04
C PRO A 33 -6.38 9.79 -14.71
N ILE A 34 -6.03 10.88 -14.02
CA ILE A 34 -5.39 10.82 -12.69
C ILE A 34 -6.36 10.21 -11.66
N THR A 35 -7.62 10.62 -11.66
CA THR A 35 -8.63 10.06 -10.74
C THR A 35 -8.87 8.58 -10.99
N VAL A 36 -8.96 8.17 -12.26
CA VAL A 36 -9.14 6.75 -12.62
C VAL A 36 -7.91 5.94 -12.18
N LEU A 37 -6.70 6.45 -12.45
CA LEU A 37 -5.47 5.81 -12.00
C LEU A 37 -5.44 5.62 -10.48
N MET A 38 -5.80 6.66 -9.70
CA MET A 38 -5.87 6.56 -8.25
C MET A 38 -6.87 5.50 -7.77
N ILE A 39 -8.05 5.41 -8.40
CA ILE A 39 -9.04 4.38 -8.06
C ILE A 39 -8.50 2.98 -8.34
N VAL A 40 -7.83 2.78 -9.48
CA VAL A 40 -7.23 1.50 -9.85
C VAL A 40 -6.14 1.11 -8.86
N LEU A 41 -5.23 2.03 -8.53
CA LEU A 41 -4.13 1.80 -7.58
C LEU A 41 -4.65 1.51 -6.16
N ALA A 42 -5.71 2.18 -5.73
CA ALA A 42 -6.35 1.92 -4.44
C ALA A 42 -7.00 0.52 -4.41
N LYS A 43 -7.68 0.14 -5.49
CA LYS A 43 -8.39 -1.15 -5.57
C LYS A 43 -7.44 -2.35 -5.75
N SER A 44 -6.26 -2.13 -6.31
CA SER A 44 -5.22 -3.16 -6.45
C SER A 44 -4.36 -3.34 -5.19
N GLY A 45 -4.49 -2.47 -4.18
CA GLY A 45 -3.65 -2.50 -2.97
C GLY A 45 -2.20 -2.01 -3.18
N MET A 46 -1.87 -1.47 -4.37
CA MET A 46 -0.54 -0.95 -4.66
C MET A 46 -0.20 0.32 -3.85
N ILE A 47 -1.22 1.11 -3.49
CA ILE A 47 -1.01 2.27 -2.62
C ILE A 47 -0.58 1.82 -1.22
N ASP A 48 -1.17 0.74 -0.72
CA ASP A 48 -0.88 0.21 0.61
C ASP A 48 0.55 -0.34 0.68
N THR A 49 1.02 -1.08 -0.34
CA THR A 49 2.40 -1.58 -0.41
C THR A 49 3.44 -0.46 -0.50
N LEU A 50 3.18 0.58 -1.31
CA LEU A 50 4.08 1.72 -1.43
C LEU A 50 4.14 2.55 -0.15
N THR A 51 2.99 2.78 0.47
CA THR A 51 2.89 3.56 1.70
C THR A 51 3.58 2.85 2.86
N ASP A 52 3.39 1.53 2.94
CA ASP A 52 4.01 0.69 3.95
C ASP A 52 5.54 0.69 3.80
N ARG A 53 6.07 0.46 2.59
CA ARG A 53 7.53 0.54 2.33
C ARG A 53 8.13 1.92 2.64
N TYR A 54 7.36 2.99 2.45
CA TYR A 54 7.82 4.35 2.71
C TYR A 54 7.76 4.72 4.21
N THR A 55 6.80 4.18 4.95
CA THR A 55 6.55 4.55 6.35
C THR A 55 7.24 3.59 7.32
N PHE A 56 7.55 2.36 6.89
CA PHE A 56 8.20 1.35 7.71
C PHE A 56 9.69 1.69 7.90
N ARG A 57 10.00 2.25 9.06
CA ARG A 57 11.36 2.65 9.46
C ARG A 57 12.03 1.54 10.29
N PRO A 58 13.34 1.56 10.53
CA PRO A 58 13.99 0.57 11.40
C PRO A 58 13.34 0.47 12.79
N GLU A 59 12.79 1.56 13.31
CA GLU A 59 12.14 1.61 14.63
C GLU A 59 10.78 0.89 14.64
N SER A 60 10.08 0.79 13.50
CA SER A 60 8.76 0.15 13.44
C SER A 60 8.81 -1.37 13.61
N TRP A 61 10.00 -1.99 13.60
CA TRP A 61 10.17 -3.38 14.00
C TRP A 61 9.87 -3.62 15.48
N PHE A 62 10.03 -2.60 16.32
CA PHE A 62 9.75 -2.67 17.76
C PHE A 62 8.34 -2.22 18.13
N ASP A 63 7.59 -1.64 17.19
CA ASP A 63 6.19 -1.26 17.35
C ASP A 63 5.28 -2.35 16.78
N ASP A 64 4.58 -3.06 17.67
CA ASP A 64 3.67 -4.15 17.29
C ASP A 64 2.58 -3.71 16.32
N SER A 65 2.10 -2.47 16.44
CA SER A 65 1.02 -1.97 15.59
C SER A 65 1.51 -1.70 14.16
N ALA A 66 2.70 -1.12 14.04
CA ALA A 66 3.34 -0.87 12.74
C ALA A 66 3.81 -2.17 12.10
N LEU A 67 4.38 -3.10 12.88
CA LEU A 67 4.80 -4.42 12.44
C LEU A 67 3.61 -5.25 11.94
N VAL A 68 2.50 -5.31 12.68
CA VAL A 68 1.30 -6.04 12.25
C VAL A 68 0.71 -5.44 10.97
N ARG A 69 0.75 -4.12 10.81
CA ARG A 69 0.30 -3.46 9.58
C ARG A 69 1.16 -3.85 8.38
N HIS A 70 2.49 -3.84 8.55
CA HIS A 70 3.45 -4.29 7.55
C HIS A 70 3.23 -5.76 7.17
N LEU A 71 3.12 -6.65 8.17
CA LEU A 71 2.90 -8.08 7.95
C LEU A 71 1.59 -8.36 7.22
N ARG A 72 0.52 -7.60 7.49
CA ARG A 72 -0.76 -7.72 6.77
C ARG A 72 -0.61 -7.47 5.28
N VAL A 73 0.19 -6.48 4.91
CA VAL A 73 0.49 -6.17 3.50
C VAL A 73 1.38 -7.26 2.90
N VAL A 74 2.44 -7.67 3.59
CA VAL A 74 3.39 -8.68 3.10
C VAL A 74 2.72 -10.04 2.88
N VAL A 75 1.94 -10.52 3.84
CA VAL A 75 1.22 -11.81 3.79
C VAL A 75 0.25 -11.86 2.61
N THR A 76 -0.51 -10.78 2.39
CA THR A 76 -1.50 -10.74 1.31
C THR A 76 -0.84 -10.54 -0.05
N HIS A 77 0.21 -9.73 -0.12
CA HIS A 77 0.98 -9.51 -1.35
C HIS A 77 1.68 -10.80 -1.82
N ASN A 78 2.22 -11.59 -0.88
CA ASN A 78 2.91 -12.84 -1.20
C ASN A 78 1.95 -14.03 -1.43
N GLY A 79 0.63 -13.79 -1.46
CA GLY A 79 -0.37 -14.82 -1.72
C GLY A 79 -0.46 -15.87 -0.62
N MET A 80 0.01 -15.55 0.60
CA MET A 80 0.01 -16.49 1.72
C MET A 80 -1.40 -16.72 2.29
N SER A 81 -2.33 -15.81 2.04
CA SER A 81 -3.75 -16.03 2.32
C SER A 81 -4.60 -15.61 1.13
N HIS A 82 -5.70 -16.33 0.93
CA HIS A 82 -6.73 -15.99 -0.06
C HIS A 82 -7.72 -14.96 0.49
N ASP A 83 -7.67 -14.69 1.79
CA ASP A 83 -8.53 -13.70 2.42
C ASP A 83 -8.03 -12.29 2.19
N ARG A 84 -8.98 -11.35 2.23
CA ARG A 84 -8.65 -9.93 2.21
C ARG A 84 -7.83 -9.56 3.47
N PRO A 85 -6.93 -8.57 3.37
CA PRO A 85 -6.08 -8.17 4.48
C PRO A 85 -6.87 -7.86 5.74
N ASP A 86 -8.04 -7.20 5.67
CA ASP A 86 -8.93 -6.85 6.79
C ASP A 86 -9.55 -8.07 7.51
N CYS A 87 -9.61 -9.22 6.83
CA CYS A 87 -10.09 -10.49 7.37
C CYS A 87 -9.00 -11.34 8.02
N LEU A 88 -7.75 -10.83 8.08
CA LEU A 88 -6.67 -11.46 8.83
C LEU A 88 -6.56 -10.85 10.23
N LEU A 89 -6.42 -11.70 11.23
CA LEU A 89 -6.09 -11.33 12.60
C LEU A 89 -4.67 -11.77 12.91
N PHE A 90 -3.86 -10.85 13.42
CA PHE A 90 -2.49 -11.11 13.83
C PHE A 90 -2.46 -11.05 15.36
N VAL A 91 -2.15 -12.18 15.99
CA VAL A 91 -2.10 -12.30 17.45
C VAL A 91 -0.63 -12.39 17.87
N VAL A 92 -0.16 -11.34 18.54
CA VAL A 92 1.20 -11.28 19.07
C VAL A 92 1.24 -12.01 20.40
N ASN A 93 2.17 -12.96 20.55
CA ASN A 93 2.39 -13.64 21.82
C ASN A 93 3.19 -12.75 22.78
N GLY A 94 2.52 -12.22 23.82
CA GLY A 94 3.15 -11.33 24.80
C GLY A 94 4.13 -12.01 25.77
N ASN A 95 4.24 -13.33 25.74
CA ASN A 95 5.23 -14.07 26.56
C ASN A 95 6.58 -14.24 25.85
N ASP A 96 6.66 -13.88 24.57
CA ASP A 96 7.90 -14.00 23.81
C ASP A 96 8.86 -12.83 24.09
N PRO A 97 10.18 -13.02 23.90
CA PRO A 97 11.17 -11.97 24.07
C PRO A 97 10.85 -10.71 23.22
N PRO A 98 11.18 -9.51 23.71
CA PRO A 98 10.90 -8.26 22.98
C PRO A 98 11.68 -8.12 21.67
N ASN A 99 12.73 -8.93 21.46
CA ASN A 99 13.54 -8.98 20.24
C ASN A 99 13.11 -10.08 19.25
N ALA A 100 12.32 -11.06 19.70
CA ALA A 100 11.87 -12.19 18.89
C ALA A 100 10.44 -12.55 19.27
N SER A 101 9.48 -12.33 18.38
CA SER A 101 8.06 -12.55 18.67
C SER A 101 7.46 -13.55 17.69
N ARG A 102 6.64 -14.47 18.22
CA ARG A 102 5.77 -15.31 17.40
C ARG A 102 4.43 -14.60 17.23
N ILE A 103 3.98 -14.53 15.99
CA ILE A 103 2.72 -13.89 15.62
C ILE A 103 1.87 -14.92 14.91
N ASP A 104 0.75 -15.30 15.52
CA ASP A 104 -0.19 -16.22 14.90
C ASP A 104 -1.09 -15.45 13.93
N VAL A 105 -1.14 -15.91 12.69
CA VAL A 105 -2.03 -15.38 11.67
C VAL A 105 -3.28 -16.24 11.63
N MET A 106 -4.41 -15.63 11.89
CA MET A 106 -5.70 -16.29 12.01
C MET A 106 -6.71 -15.68 11.04
N GLN A 107 -7.66 -16.49 10.58
CA GLN A 107 -8.73 -16.03 9.72
C GLN A 107 -9.89 -15.51 10.56
N LYS A 108 -10.26 -14.24 10.38
CA LYS A 108 -11.40 -13.60 11.05
C LYS A 108 -12.66 -13.84 10.24
N HIS A 109 -13.66 -14.50 10.83
CA HIS A 109 -14.98 -14.74 10.21
C HIS A 109 -16.09 -13.81 10.72
N SER A 110 -15.74 -12.65 11.29
CA SER A 110 -16.71 -11.68 11.81
C SER A 110 -16.85 -10.44 10.93
N GLY A 111 -18.04 -9.83 10.94
CA GLY A 111 -18.35 -8.65 10.12
C GLY A 111 -18.65 -9.01 8.67
N THR A 112 -17.88 -8.46 7.73
CA THR A 112 -18.04 -8.68 6.28
C THR A 112 -17.16 -9.82 5.74
N CYS A 113 -16.46 -10.54 6.62
CA CYS A 113 -15.55 -11.62 6.24
C CYS A 113 -16.29 -12.96 6.13
N PRO A 114 -16.03 -13.76 5.07
CA PRO A 114 -16.69 -15.05 4.85
C PRO A 114 -16.21 -16.08 5.88
N GLY A 115 -17.08 -17.04 6.23
CA GLY A 115 -16.75 -18.19 7.08
C GLY A 115 -17.80 -18.51 8.15
N PRO A 116 -17.75 -19.70 8.77
CA PRO A 116 -18.63 -20.06 9.87
C PRO A 116 -18.40 -19.13 11.07
N LYS A 117 -19.50 -18.57 11.60
CA LYS A 117 -19.45 -17.66 12.75
C LYS A 117 -19.01 -18.42 13.99
N GLY A 118 -17.92 -17.99 14.62
CA GLY A 118 -17.43 -18.55 15.89
C GLY A 118 -16.11 -19.30 15.79
N ASP A 119 -15.69 -19.68 14.58
CA ASP A 119 -14.38 -20.28 14.36
C ASP A 119 -13.34 -19.21 14.00
N LEU A 120 -12.17 -19.33 14.60
CA LEU A 120 -10.99 -18.51 14.34
C LEU A 120 -9.84 -19.44 13.99
N PRO A 121 -9.82 -20.03 12.78
CA PRO A 121 -8.79 -21.00 12.42
C PRO A 121 -7.44 -20.30 12.30
N LYS A 122 -6.41 -20.90 12.89
CA LYS A 122 -5.03 -20.48 12.69
C LYS A 122 -4.57 -20.93 11.30
N LEU A 123 -4.09 -19.99 10.49
CA LEU A 123 -3.57 -20.25 9.15
C LEU A 123 -2.10 -20.71 9.24
N PHE A 124 -1.27 -19.93 9.92
CA PHE A 124 0.15 -20.19 10.14
C PHE A 124 0.69 -19.27 11.24
N THR A 125 1.91 -19.52 11.68
CA THR A 125 2.67 -18.73 12.64
C THR A 125 3.82 -18.03 11.91
N LEU A 126 4.02 -16.76 12.22
CA LEU A 126 5.16 -15.97 11.80
C LEU A 126 6.15 -15.88 12.95
N GLN A 127 7.42 -16.11 12.66
CA GLN A 127 8.52 -15.83 13.57
C GLN A 127 9.21 -14.55 13.10
N VAL A 128 9.19 -13.52 13.95
CA VAL A 128 9.79 -12.23 13.65
C VAL A 128 11.00 -12.04 14.54
N ASP A 129 12.17 -12.00 13.93
CA ASP A 129 13.40 -11.52 14.56
C ASP A 129 13.52 -10.03 14.30
N ARG A 130 13.20 -9.21 15.30
CA ARG A 130 13.19 -7.76 15.20
C ARG A 130 14.61 -7.19 15.13
N MET A 131 15.59 -7.90 15.69
CA MET A 131 16.98 -7.47 15.74
C MET A 131 17.68 -7.70 14.39
N ASN A 132 17.49 -8.89 13.82
CA ASN A 132 18.03 -9.24 12.51
C ASN A 132 17.11 -8.77 11.35
N ARG A 133 15.90 -8.31 11.66
CA ARG A 133 14.88 -7.86 10.68
C ARG A 133 14.50 -8.97 9.71
N ILE A 134 14.34 -10.18 10.24
CA ILE A 134 14.03 -11.39 9.49
C ILE A 134 12.62 -11.83 9.87
N ILE A 135 11.83 -12.21 8.87
CA ILE A 135 10.50 -12.78 9.04
C ILE A 135 10.52 -14.18 8.42
N GLN A 136 10.09 -15.15 9.20
CA GLN A 136 9.91 -16.53 8.77
C GLN A 136 8.46 -16.97 9.01
N SER A 137 8.00 -17.95 8.25
CA SER A 137 6.66 -18.51 8.35
C SER A 137 6.72 -20.03 8.35
N ASP A 138 5.81 -20.67 9.08
CA ASP A 138 5.59 -22.12 9.01
C ASP A 138 4.44 -22.50 8.04
N GLN A 139 4.10 -21.60 7.12
CA GLN A 139 3.05 -21.82 6.14
C GLN A 139 3.34 -23.05 5.29
N GLY A 140 2.37 -23.97 5.23
CA GLY A 140 2.49 -25.23 4.47
C GLY A 140 3.34 -26.30 5.17
N SER A 141 4.03 -25.95 6.26
CA SER A 141 4.89 -26.85 7.04
C SER A 141 4.82 -26.51 8.53
N PRO A 142 3.70 -26.83 9.23
CA PRO A 142 3.50 -26.44 10.62
C PRO A 142 4.67 -26.81 11.52
N GLY A 143 5.23 -25.82 12.23
CA GLY A 143 6.40 -26.00 13.11
C GLY A 143 7.78 -25.96 12.42
N THR A 144 7.84 -25.90 11.09
CA THR A 144 9.10 -25.67 10.35
C THR A 144 9.06 -24.30 9.71
N PHE A 145 9.93 -23.41 10.18
CA PHE A 145 9.95 -22.01 9.75
C PHE A 145 10.88 -21.82 8.54
N HIS A 146 10.37 -21.13 7.53
CA HIS A 146 11.06 -20.80 6.29
C HIS A 146 10.94 -19.31 6.00
N PRO A 147 11.89 -18.69 5.28
CA PRO A 147 11.75 -17.32 4.81
C PRO A 147 10.45 -17.15 4.00
N LEU A 148 9.87 -15.96 4.08
CA LEU A 148 8.71 -15.63 3.25
C LEU A 148 9.05 -15.77 1.76
N PRO A 149 8.11 -16.25 0.93
CA PRO A 149 8.30 -16.43 -0.51
C PRO A 149 8.43 -15.10 -1.28
#